data_AF-A0A2N3C938-F1
#
_entry.id   AF-A0A2N3C938-F1
#
_cell.length_a   1.000
_cell.length_b   1.000
_cell.length_c   1.000
_cell.angle_alpha   90.00
_cell.angle_beta   90.00
_cell.angle_gamma   90.00
#
_symmetry.space_group_name_H-M   'P 1'
#
loop_
_entity.id
_entity.type
_entity.pdbx_description
1 polymer ?
#
loop_
_entity_poly.entity_id
_entity_poly.type
_entity_poly.pdbx_seq_one_letter_code
_entity_poly.pdbx_strand_id
1 'polypeptide(L)'
;MDWLEALLLLVGSIMVLMAIGMPVALAFLAANILGAWIFMGGERGVTVMLNNGLGALTSFALVPIPLFLLMGELFFHTGLGRRMFNAIDALLGRLPGRLSYVTVLGGTGFATLSGSSMGSTALLGSLMVGEMRARGYRSHMAIGPILGTGGLAIIIPPSALGVLLATLARIDVGAVLIAGVIPGLILAGLYCLLIWVQTRIDPTAAPVYDVPPMSLAQKLVLVIRDVVPMVGLMALIVAM
;
A
#
# COMPACT_ATOMS: atom_id res chain seq x y z
N MET A 1 -21.34 10.50 31.55
CA MET A 1 -20.21 11.08 30.81
C MET A 1 -20.78 11.86 29.66
N ASP A 2 -20.33 13.10 29.51
CA ASP A 2 -20.67 13.89 28.33
C ASP A 2 -19.96 13.32 27.09
N TRP A 3 -20.50 13.62 25.91
CA TRP A 3 -19.95 13.14 24.64
C TRP A 3 -18.49 13.56 24.44
N LEU A 4 -18.14 14.76 24.89
CA LEU A 4 -16.78 15.29 24.84
C LEU A 4 -15.83 14.49 25.74
N GLU A 5 -16.26 14.11 26.94
CA GLU A 5 -15.45 13.30 27.87
C GLU A 5 -15.21 11.89 27.30
N ALA A 6 -16.24 11.29 26.70
CA ALA A 6 -16.13 9.98 26.07
C ALA A 6 -15.19 10.00 24.86
N LEU A 7 -15.29 11.04 24.02
CA LEU A 7 -14.42 11.22 22.87
C LEU A 7 -12.97 11.46 23.29
N LEU A 8 -12.75 12.31 24.29
CA LEU A 8 -11.42 12.63 24.79
C LEU A 8 -10.77 11.42 25.46
N LEU A 9 -11.56 10.59 26.16
CA LEU A 9 -11.08 9.35 26.74
C LEU A 9 -10.70 8.31 25.66
N LEU A 10 -11.57 8.05 24.68
CA LEU A 10 -11.34 7.04 23.65
C LEU A 10 -10.27 7.47 22.65
N VAL A 11 -10.39 8.67 22.07
CA VAL A 11 -9.41 9.17 21.07
C VAL A 11 -8.10 9.57 21.76
N GLY A 12 -8.17 10.21 22.93
CA GLY A 12 -6.99 10.62 23.68
C GLY A 12 -6.16 9.43 24.15
N SER A 13 -6.79 8.34 24.62
CA SER A 13 -6.06 7.12 25.00
C SER A 13 -5.32 6.50 23.81
N ILE A 14 -5.96 6.39 22.63
CA ILE A 14 -5.31 5.89 21.41
C ILE A 14 -4.09 6.74 21.05
N MET A 15 -4.25 8.08 21.04
CA MET A 15 -3.17 9.00 20.68
C MET A 15 -2.00 8.94 21.65
N VAL A 16 -2.27 8.85 22.96
CA VAL A 16 -1.22 8.72 23.99
C VAL A 16 -0.49 7.40 23.87
N LEU A 17 -1.21 6.29 23.69
CA LEU A 17 -0.59 4.97 23.52
C LEU A 17 0.29 4.92 22.26
N MET A 18 -0.20 5.49 21.15
CA MET A 18 0.59 5.60 19.92
C MET A 18 1.83 6.50 20.10
N ALA A 19 1.73 7.60 20.87
CA ALA A 19 2.85 8.49 21.14
C ALA A 19 3.98 7.83 21.95
N ILE A 20 3.64 6.84 22.80
CA ILE A 20 4.60 6.03 23.56
C ILE A 20 5.23 4.93 22.68
N GLY A 21 4.85 4.85 21.40
CA GLY A 21 5.41 3.89 20.43
C GLY A 21 4.68 2.55 20.39
N MET A 22 3.49 2.45 20.99
CA MET A 22 2.70 1.23 20.97
C MET A 22 2.16 0.95 19.55
N PRO A 23 2.23 -0.30 19.06
CA PRO A 23 1.61 -0.67 17.79
C PRO A 23 0.13 -0.30 17.74
N VAL A 24 -0.30 0.29 16.62
CA VAL A 24 -1.66 0.82 16.44
C VAL A 24 -2.74 -0.19 16.82
N ALA A 25 -2.60 -1.45 16.40
CA ALA A 25 -3.57 -2.51 16.73
C ALA A 25 -3.74 -2.71 18.25
N LEU A 26 -2.64 -2.68 19.01
CA LEU A 26 -2.71 -2.81 20.46
C LEU A 26 -3.32 -1.56 21.08
N ALA A 27 -3.01 -0.36 20.57
CA ALA A 27 -3.55 0.89 21.08
C ALA A 27 -5.09 0.92 20.94
N PHE A 28 -5.59 0.50 19.78
CA PHE A 28 -7.03 0.32 19.54
C PHE A 28 -7.65 -0.76 20.43
N LEU A 29 -6.96 -1.88 20.67
CA LEU A 29 -7.45 -2.94 21.55
C LEU A 29 -7.56 -2.45 23.00
N ALA A 30 -6.54 -1.78 23.52
CA ALA A 30 -6.54 -1.24 24.87
C ALA A 30 -7.63 -0.18 25.06
N ALA A 31 -7.78 0.73 24.10
CA ALA A 31 -8.86 1.72 24.11
C ALA A 31 -10.25 1.08 24.03
N ASN A 32 -10.42 0.00 23.25
CA ASN A 32 -11.68 -0.76 23.21
C ASN A 32 -11.98 -1.46 24.53
N ILE A 33 -10.98 -2.06 25.19
CA ILE A 33 -11.15 -2.69 26.51
C ILE A 33 -11.57 -1.64 27.55
N LEU A 34 -10.89 -0.49 27.57
CA LEU A 34 -11.24 0.64 28.44
C LEU A 34 -12.66 1.14 28.15
N GLY A 35 -13.03 1.30 26.88
CA GLY A 35 -14.36 1.69 26.48
C GLY A 35 -15.43 0.68 26.90
N ALA A 36 -15.20 -0.60 26.65
CA ALA A 36 -16.12 -1.66 27.05
C ALA A 36 -16.30 -1.71 28.58
N TRP A 37 -15.22 -1.55 29.34
CA TRP A 37 -15.28 -1.52 30.80
C TRP A 37 -16.10 -0.33 31.32
N ILE A 38 -15.87 0.87 30.79
CA ILE A 38 -16.49 2.10 31.29
C ILE A 38 -17.94 2.23 30.82
N PHE A 39 -18.22 1.93 29.54
CA PHE A 39 -19.52 2.20 28.91
C PHE A 39 -20.47 1.01 28.89
N MET A 40 -19.98 -0.23 28.99
CA MET A 40 -20.81 -1.45 28.85
C MET A 40 -20.95 -2.25 30.15
N GLY A 41 -20.64 -1.64 31.30
CA GLY A 41 -20.91 -2.21 32.62
C GLY A 41 -19.80 -3.10 33.19
N GLY A 42 -18.54 -2.66 33.05
CA GLY A 42 -17.37 -3.30 33.65
C GLY A 42 -17.06 -4.65 33.02
N GLU A 43 -16.98 -5.69 33.86
CA GLU A 43 -16.68 -7.07 33.45
C GLU A 43 -17.63 -7.58 32.36
N ARG A 44 -18.93 -7.30 32.49
CA ARG A 44 -19.94 -7.69 31.49
C ARG A 44 -19.66 -7.07 30.13
N GLY A 45 -19.22 -5.82 30.12
CA GLY A 45 -18.84 -5.10 28.91
C GLY A 45 -17.67 -5.75 28.18
N VAL A 46 -16.63 -6.13 28.93
CA VAL A 46 -15.47 -6.85 28.38
C VAL A 46 -15.87 -8.23 27.87
N THR A 47 -16.73 -8.98 28.57
CA THR A 47 -17.23 -10.27 28.08
C THR A 47 -18.00 -10.13 26.77
N VAL A 48 -18.85 -9.11 26.64
CA VAL A 48 -19.58 -8.82 25.39
C VAL A 48 -18.61 -8.44 24.27
N MET A 49 -17.59 -7.63 24.57
CA MET A 49 -16.53 -7.29 23.61
C MET A 49 -15.82 -8.54 23.09
N LEU A 50 -15.45 -9.48 23.97
CA LEU A 50 -14.79 -10.73 23.58
C LEU A 50 -15.69 -11.62 22.70
N ASN A 51 -16.96 -11.77 23.08
CA ASN A 51 -17.92 -12.56 22.31
C ASN A 51 -18.17 -11.97 20.92
N ASN A 52 -18.33 -10.65 20.82
CA ASN A 52 -18.48 -9.95 19.54
C ASN A 52 -17.18 -9.98 18.72
N GLY A 53 -16.02 -9.88 19.38
CA GLY A 53 -14.71 -9.95 18.74
C GLY A 53 -14.47 -11.29 18.04
N LEU A 54 -14.82 -12.40 18.69
CA LEU A 54 -14.74 -13.73 18.07
C LEU A 54 -15.64 -13.84 16.84
N GLY A 55 -16.89 -13.38 16.92
CA GLY A 55 -17.80 -13.37 15.77
C GLY A 55 -17.30 -12.51 14.61
N ALA A 56 -16.65 -11.38 14.90
CA ALA A 56 -16.04 -10.52 13.90
C ALA A 56 -14.82 -11.19 13.22
N LEU A 57 -13.97 -11.86 14.00
CA LEU A 57 -12.78 -12.56 13.49
C LEU A 57 -13.13 -13.77 12.60
N THR A 58 -14.26 -14.44 12.86
CA THR A 58 -14.75 -15.56 12.04
C THR A 58 -15.54 -15.11 10.81
N SER A 59 -15.64 -13.80 10.54
CA SER A 59 -16.32 -13.30 9.35
C SER A 59 -15.61 -13.76 8.08
N PHE A 60 -16.34 -14.44 7.21
CA PHE A 60 -15.84 -14.87 5.90
C PHE A 60 -15.33 -13.69 5.06
N ALA A 61 -15.88 -12.49 5.28
CA ALA A 61 -15.47 -11.27 4.59
C ALA A 61 -14.04 -10.80 4.93
N LEU A 62 -13.45 -11.27 6.03
CA LEU A 62 -12.07 -10.95 6.41
C LEU A 62 -11.05 -12.00 5.91
N VAL A 63 -11.49 -13.17 5.44
CA VAL A 63 -10.63 -14.22 4.88
C VAL A 63 -9.73 -13.75 3.71
N PRO A 64 -10.17 -12.83 2.83
CA PRO A 64 -9.29 -12.32 1.77
C PRO A 64 -8.04 -11.61 2.29
N ILE A 65 -8.09 -10.96 3.47
CA ILE A 65 -6.96 -10.20 4.02
C ILE A 65 -5.71 -11.08 4.23
N PRO A 66 -5.74 -12.19 4.99
CA PRO A 66 -4.59 -13.06 5.16
C PRO A 66 -4.18 -13.78 3.86
N LEU A 67 -5.13 -14.10 2.97
CA LEU A 67 -4.81 -14.73 1.69
C LEU A 67 -4.04 -13.78 0.75
N PHE A 68 -4.43 -12.51 0.70
CA PHE A 68 -3.70 -11.48 -0.04
C PHE A 68 -2.31 -11.23 0.54
N LEU A 69 -2.19 -11.19 1.87
CA LEU A 69 -0.90 -11.08 2.54
C LEU A 69 0.02 -12.27 2.19
N LEU A 70 -0.52 -13.50 2.27
CA LEU A 70 0.22 -14.72 1.94
C LEU A 70 0.68 -14.74 0.48
N MET A 71 -0.18 -14.32 -0.44
CA MET A 71 0.15 -14.21 -1.85
C MET A 71 1.25 -13.17 -2.10
N GLY A 72 1.18 -12.00 -1.46
CA GLY A 72 2.22 -10.99 -1.53
C GLY A 72 3.58 -11.52 -1.07
N GLU A 73 3.58 -12.26 0.03
CA GLU A 73 4.78 -12.89 0.59
C GLU A 73 5.34 -13.98 -0.35
N LEU A 74 4.47 -14.77 -0.97
CA LEU A 74 4.88 -15.79 -1.96
C LEU A 74 5.53 -15.14 -3.19
N PHE A 75 4.96 -14.06 -3.72
CA PHE A 75 5.56 -13.32 -4.84
C PHE A 75 6.88 -12.63 -4.49
N PHE A 76 7.02 -12.22 -3.24
CA PHE A 76 8.26 -11.68 -2.72
C PHE A 76 9.35 -12.75 -2.65
N HIS A 77 9.09 -13.88 -1.98
CA HIS A 77 10.06 -14.96 -1.83
C HIS A 77 10.41 -15.69 -3.14
N THR A 78 9.49 -15.75 -4.10
CA THR A 78 9.76 -16.30 -5.45
C THR A 78 10.56 -15.35 -6.35
N GLY A 79 10.92 -14.15 -5.84
CA GLY A 79 11.69 -13.14 -6.58
C GLY A 79 10.92 -12.51 -7.75
N LEU A 80 9.61 -12.72 -7.84
CA LEU A 80 8.76 -12.19 -8.91
C LEU A 80 8.64 -10.66 -8.80
N GLY A 81 8.49 -10.14 -7.58
CA GLY A 81 8.46 -8.69 -7.34
C GLY A 81 9.75 -7.99 -7.83
N ARG A 82 10.93 -8.56 -7.52
CA ARG A 82 12.21 -8.02 -7.99
C ARG A 82 12.34 -8.05 -9.51
N ARG A 83 11.88 -9.13 -10.16
CA ARG A 83 11.83 -9.23 -11.63
C ARG A 83 10.93 -8.16 -12.25
N MET A 84 9.77 -7.91 -11.67
CA MET A 84 8.88 -6.85 -12.13
C MET A 84 9.49 -5.45 -11.99
N PHE A 85 10.16 -5.15 -10.86
CA PHE A 85 10.89 -3.88 -10.71
C PHE A 85 11.96 -3.70 -11.79
N ASN A 86 12.76 -4.74 -12.04
CA ASN A 86 13.77 -4.71 -13.10
C ASN A 86 13.13 -4.57 -14.49
N ALA A 87 11.97 -5.18 -14.71
CA ALA A 87 11.23 -5.07 -15.96
C ALA A 87 10.74 -3.64 -16.21
N ILE A 88 10.14 -3.01 -15.20
CA ILE A 88 9.65 -1.63 -15.26
C ILE A 88 10.82 -0.65 -15.48
N ASP A 89 11.93 -0.86 -14.78
CA ASP A 89 13.16 -0.08 -14.96
C ASP A 89 13.68 -0.20 -16.41
N ALA A 90 13.76 -1.41 -16.97
CA ALA A 90 14.19 -1.64 -18.34
C ALA A 90 13.22 -1.06 -19.39
N LEU A 91 11.92 -1.00 -19.10
CA LEU A 91 10.89 -0.46 -19.99
C LEU A 91 10.98 1.06 -20.14
N LEU A 92 11.34 1.78 -19.07
CA LEU A 92 11.34 3.25 -18.99
C LEU A 92 12.48 3.94 -19.76
N GLY A 93 13.48 3.20 -20.29
CA GLY A 93 14.50 3.78 -21.17
C GLY A 93 15.22 5.00 -20.59
N ARG A 94 15.52 6.02 -21.43
CA ARG A 94 16.20 7.26 -21.02
C ARG A 94 15.19 8.37 -20.73
N LEU A 95 14.66 8.40 -19.50
CA LEU A 95 13.69 9.40 -19.03
C LEU A 95 14.29 10.21 -17.86
N PRO A 96 14.21 11.56 -17.86
CA PRO A 96 14.55 12.38 -16.69
C PRO A 96 13.62 12.01 -15.53
N GLY A 97 14.17 11.73 -14.34
CA GLY A 97 13.37 11.22 -13.22
C GLY A 97 12.99 9.74 -13.30
N ARG A 98 13.66 8.94 -14.15
CA ARG A 98 13.40 7.49 -14.31
C ARG A 98 13.16 6.75 -13.00
N LEU A 99 14.03 6.91 -12.00
CA LEU A 99 13.88 6.16 -10.75
C LEU A 99 12.59 6.54 -10.00
N SER A 100 12.14 7.79 -10.10
CA SER A 100 10.87 8.22 -9.53
C SER A 100 9.68 7.57 -10.23
N TYR A 101 9.72 7.44 -11.56
CA TYR A 101 8.70 6.69 -12.32
C TYR A 101 8.75 5.19 -12.03
N VAL A 102 9.94 4.59 -11.92
CA VAL A 102 10.10 3.18 -11.51
C VAL A 102 9.50 2.96 -10.14
N THR A 103 9.68 3.90 -9.22
CA THR A 103 9.08 3.84 -7.90
C THR A 103 7.56 3.91 -7.98
N VAL A 104 6.99 4.84 -8.76
CA VAL A 104 5.53 4.94 -8.93
C VAL A 104 4.94 3.70 -9.59
N LEU A 105 5.46 3.32 -10.75
CA LEU A 105 4.91 2.21 -11.53
C LEU A 105 5.21 0.85 -10.90
N GLY A 106 6.45 0.65 -10.43
CA GLY A 106 6.87 -0.55 -9.72
C GLY A 106 6.22 -0.67 -8.35
N GLY A 107 6.09 0.44 -7.62
CA GLY A 107 5.34 0.49 -6.37
C GLY A 107 3.85 0.24 -6.56
N THR A 108 3.26 0.73 -7.65
CA THR A 108 1.86 0.43 -8.01
C THR A 108 1.67 -1.05 -8.37
N GLY A 109 2.57 -1.63 -9.17
CA GLY A 109 2.53 -3.06 -9.48
C GLY A 109 2.91 -3.96 -8.31
N PHE A 110 3.64 -3.45 -7.31
CA PHE A 110 3.97 -4.18 -6.09
C PHE A 110 2.88 -4.03 -5.02
N ALA A 111 2.18 -2.90 -5.02
CA ALA A 111 1.03 -2.65 -4.16
C ALA A 111 -0.06 -3.70 -4.37
N THR A 112 -0.28 -4.10 -5.63
CA THR A 112 -1.18 -5.22 -5.96
C THR A 112 -0.66 -6.56 -5.43
N LEU A 113 0.55 -6.67 -4.91
CA LEU A 113 1.02 -7.92 -4.30
C LEU A 113 0.86 -7.89 -2.80
N SER A 114 1.41 -6.87 -2.17
CA SER A 114 1.54 -6.88 -0.71
C SER A 114 0.23 -6.49 -0.02
N GLY A 115 -0.66 -5.75 -0.71
CA GLY A 115 -1.84 -5.14 -0.12
C GLY A 115 -1.55 -4.28 1.13
N SER A 116 -0.28 -3.93 1.34
CA SER A 116 0.27 -3.32 2.55
C SER A 116 1.03 -2.04 2.19
N SER A 117 0.42 -0.91 2.52
CA SER A 117 1.01 0.41 2.35
C SER A 117 2.33 0.56 3.10
N MET A 118 2.37 0.14 4.36
CA MET A 118 3.57 0.24 5.21
C MET A 118 4.69 -0.66 4.70
N GLY A 119 4.37 -1.91 4.32
CA GLY A 119 5.36 -2.85 3.79
C GLY A 119 5.98 -2.37 2.48
N SER A 120 5.14 -1.94 1.53
CA SER A 120 5.60 -1.39 0.25
C SER A 120 6.45 -0.13 0.43
N THR A 121 6.07 0.77 1.35
CA THR A 121 6.82 2.00 1.63
C THR A 121 8.17 1.70 2.28
N ALA A 122 8.24 0.77 3.23
CA ALA A 122 9.49 0.37 3.87
C ALA A 122 10.45 -0.29 2.88
N LEU A 123 9.94 -1.18 2.03
CA LEU A 123 10.69 -1.85 0.97
C LEU A 123 11.25 -0.85 -0.04
N LEU A 124 10.38 -0.04 -0.65
CA LEU A 124 10.79 0.98 -1.62
C LEU A 124 11.72 2.02 -0.96
N GLY A 125 11.45 2.39 0.29
CA GLY A 125 12.29 3.29 1.07
C GLY A 125 13.73 2.78 1.20
N SER A 126 13.90 1.54 1.66
CA SER A 126 15.20 0.91 1.84
C SER A 126 15.95 0.64 0.53
N LEU A 127 15.24 0.31 -0.54
CA LEU A 127 15.85 0.00 -1.84
C LEU A 127 16.14 1.25 -2.68
N MET A 128 15.21 2.20 -2.76
CA MET A 128 15.25 3.30 -3.73
C MET A 128 15.82 4.59 -3.16
N VAL A 129 15.65 4.91 -1.87
CA VAL A 129 16.14 6.21 -1.32
C VAL A 129 17.66 6.31 -1.42
N GLY A 130 18.38 5.25 -1.03
CA GLY A 130 19.84 5.20 -1.12
C GLY A 130 20.33 5.31 -2.56
N GLU A 131 19.71 4.54 -3.46
CA GLU A 131 20.05 4.51 -4.89
C GLU A 131 19.81 5.87 -5.57
N MET A 132 18.65 6.48 -5.32
CA MET A 132 18.30 7.81 -5.85
C MET A 132 19.27 8.88 -5.35
N ARG A 133 19.65 8.86 -4.07
CA ARG A 133 20.63 9.82 -3.50
C ARG A 133 22.02 9.63 -4.07
N ALA A 134 22.48 8.39 -4.24
CA ALA A 134 23.77 8.08 -4.87
C ALA A 134 23.81 8.61 -6.31
N ARG A 135 22.65 8.62 -6.98
CA ARG A 135 22.42 9.20 -8.31
C ARG A 135 21.97 10.66 -8.26
N GLY A 136 22.36 11.42 -7.23
CA GLY A 136 22.17 12.87 -7.20
C GLY A 136 20.71 13.37 -7.17
N TYR A 137 19.72 12.52 -6.88
CA TYR A 137 18.34 12.99 -6.71
C TYR A 137 18.23 13.85 -5.46
N ARG A 138 17.48 14.96 -5.58
CA ARG A 138 17.10 15.75 -4.41
C ARG A 138 16.15 14.97 -3.50
N SER A 139 16.23 15.21 -2.20
CA SER A 139 15.48 14.46 -1.18
C SER A 139 13.97 14.40 -1.43
N HIS A 140 13.35 15.46 -1.95
CA HIS A 140 11.92 15.45 -2.25
C HIS A 140 11.55 14.54 -3.44
N MET A 141 12.42 14.43 -4.46
CA MET A 141 12.22 13.51 -5.59
C MET A 141 12.55 12.06 -5.23
N ALA A 142 13.36 11.85 -4.19
CA ALA A 142 13.65 10.52 -3.68
C ALA A 142 12.52 10.00 -2.76
N ILE A 143 12.06 10.82 -1.83
CA ILE A 143 11.12 10.41 -0.78
C ILE A 143 9.66 10.54 -1.25
N GLY A 144 9.34 11.61 -1.99
CA GLY A 144 7.96 11.93 -2.39
C GLY A 144 7.27 10.80 -3.18
N PRO A 145 7.87 10.28 -4.27
CA PRO A 145 7.31 9.17 -5.04
C PRO A 145 7.08 7.91 -4.20
N ILE A 146 7.99 7.60 -3.27
CA ILE A 146 7.90 6.44 -2.38
C ILE A 146 6.69 6.59 -1.45
N LEU A 147 6.55 7.75 -0.78
CA LEU A 147 5.41 8.02 0.08
C LEU A 147 4.09 8.04 -0.71
N GLY A 148 4.09 8.61 -1.91
CA GLY A 148 2.95 8.61 -2.83
C GLY A 148 2.50 7.19 -3.16
N THR A 149 3.44 6.29 -3.52
CA THR A 149 3.13 4.89 -3.78
C THR A 149 2.58 4.14 -2.58
N GLY A 150 3.07 4.46 -1.38
CA GLY A 150 2.51 3.93 -0.14
C GLY A 150 1.01 4.25 -0.03
N GLY A 151 0.63 5.51 -0.26
CA GLY A 151 -0.79 5.91 -0.25
C GLY A 151 -1.62 5.23 -1.33
N LEU A 152 -1.07 5.09 -2.54
CA LEU A 152 -1.73 4.42 -3.65
C LEU A 152 -1.93 2.92 -3.43
N ALA A 153 -1.03 2.29 -2.67
CA ALA A 153 -1.13 0.88 -2.32
C ALA A 153 -2.34 0.52 -1.45
N ILE A 154 -2.98 1.53 -0.86
CA ILE A 154 -4.23 1.35 -0.09
C ILE A 154 -5.43 1.18 -1.03
N ILE A 155 -5.37 1.73 -2.24
CA ILE A 155 -6.54 1.83 -3.12
C ILE A 155 -6.57 0.70 -4.15
N ILE A 156 -5.42 0.37 -4.74
CA ILE A 156 -5.38 -0.62 -5.82
C ILE A 156 -5.46 -2.03 -5.24
N PRO A 157 -6.43 -2.87 -5.67
CA PRO A 157 -6.56 -4.24 -5.20
C PRO A 157 -5.34 -5.11 -5.47
N PRO A 158 -5.10 -6.14 -4.62
CA PRO A 158 -5.67 -6.42 -3.31
C PRO A 158 -5.40 -5.31 -2.28
N SER A 159 -6.43 -4.93 -1.52
CA SER A 159 -6.31 -3.93 -0.46
C SER A 159 -6.95 -4.44 0.83
N ALA A 160 -6.13 -4.68 1.85
CA ALA A 160 -6.62 -5.11 3.17
C ALA A 160 -7.56 -4.08 3.80
N LEU A 161 -7.25 -2.79 3.63
CA LEU A 161 -8.08 -1.69 4.11
C LEU A 161 -9.39 -1.59 3.33
N GLY A 162 -9.36 -1.79 2.01
CA GLY A 162 -10.57 -1.82 1.19
C GLY A 162 -11.52 -2.94 1.62
N VAL A 163 -10.98 -4.15 1.86
CA VAL A 163 -11.76 -5.30 2.37
C VAL A 163 -12.35 -5.02 3.75
N LEU A 164 -11.56 -4.46 4.67
CA LEU A 164 -12.00 -4.11 6.02
C LEU A 164 -13.13 -3.08 5.99
N LEU A 165 -12.99 -2.02 5.20
CA LEU A 165 -14.00 -0.97 5.06
C LEU A 165 -15.27 -1.48 4.40
N ALA A 166 -15.16 -2.32 3.35
CA ALA A 166 -16.31 -2.94 2.70
C ALA A 166 -17.09 -3.85 3.67
N THR A 167 -16.36 -4.65 4.46
CA THR A 167 -16.93 -5.52 5.49
C THR A 167 -17.66 -4.71 6.56
N LEU A 168 -17.04 -3.63 7.04
CA LEU A 168 -17.62 -2.76 8.07
C LEU A 168 -18.87 -2.03 7.55
N ALA A 169 -18.84 -1.59 6.29
CA ALA A 169 -19.96 -0.95 5.60
C ALA A 169 -21.04 -1.94 5.12
N ARG A 170 -20.83 -3.25 5.29
CA ARG A 170 -21.73 -4.33 4.83
C ARG A 170 -22.07 -4.24 3.34
N ILE A 171 -21.09 -3.87 2.53
CA ILE A 171 -21.20 -3.83 1.07
C ILE A 171 -20.36 -4.92 0.44
N ASP A 172 -20.63 -5.21 -0.83
CA ASP A 172 -19.90 -6.24 -1.57
C ASP A 172 -18.42 -5.89 -1.70
N VAL A 173 -17.56 -6.80 -1.23
CA VAL A 173 -16.11 -6.61 -1.18
C VAL A 173 -15.52 -6.55 -2.60
N GLY A 174 -16.00 -7.41 -3.51
CA GLY A 174 -15.54 -7.44 -4.89
C GLY A 174 -15.84 -6.13 -5.62
N ALA A 175 -17.05 -5.61 -5.45
CA ALA A 175 -17.47 -4.33 -6.02
C ALA A 175 -16.61 -3.16 -5.53
N VAL A 176 -16.25 -3.11 -4.24
CA VAL A 176 -15.36 -2.08 -3.69
C VAL A 176 -13.95 -2.19 -4.25
N LEU A 177 -13.42 -3.41 -4.37
CA LEU A 177 -12.09 -3.63 -4.94
C LEU A 177 -12.06 -3.20 -6.42
N ILE A 178 -13.03 -3.63 -7.23
CA ILE A 178 -13.14 -3.23 -8.63
C ILE A 178 -13.30 -1.70 -8.75
N ALA A 179 -14.13 -1.09 -7.90
CA ALA A 179 -14.32 0.35 -7.86
C ALA A 179 -13.03 1.12 -7.51
N GLY A 180 -12.10 0.50 -6.76
CA GLY A 180 -10.79 1.07 -6.42
C GLY A 180 -9.81 1.16 -7.60
N VAL A 181 -9.99 0.37 -8.66
CA VAL A 181 -9.06 0.33 -9.81
C VAL A 181 -8.98 1.68 -10.52
N ILE A 182 -10.12 2.26 -10.87
CA ILE A 182 -10.19 3.54 -11.58
C ILE A 182 -9.52 4.68 -10.79
N PRO A 183 -9.90 4.97 -9.52
CA PRO A 183 -9.26 6.03 -8.75
C PRO A 183 -7.78 5.76 -8.49
N GLY A 184 -7.38 4.49 -8.33
CA GLY A 184 -5.98 4.12 -8.20
C GLY A 184 -5.15 4.43 -9.44
N LEU A 185 -5.68 4.13 -10.64
CA LEU A 185 -5.03 4.48 -11.92
C LEU A 185 -4.97 5.99 -12.15
N ILE A 186 -6.05 6.71 -11.80
CA ILE A 186 -6.05 8.18 -11.85
C ILE A 186 -4.94 8.73 -10.96
N LEU A 187 -4.83 8.24 -9.72
CA LEU A 187 -3.82 8.68 -8.77
C LEU A 187 -2.39 8.33 -9.24
N ALA A 188 -2.17 7.14 -9.81
CA ALA A 188 -0.90 6.77 -10.44
C ALA A 188 -0.53 7.76 -11.55
N GLY A 189 -1.51 8.10 -12.41
CA GLY A 189 -1.35 9.09 -13.47
C GLY A 189 -1.00 10.48 -12.93
N LEU A 190 -1.67 10.92 -11.86
CA LEU A 190 -1.39 12.20 -11.20
C LEU A 190 0.02 12.24 -10.58
N TYR A 191 0.50 11.13 -10.01
CA TYR A 191 1.88 11.06 -9.50
C TYR A 191 2.91 11.07 -10.62
N CYS A 192 2.67 10.35 -11.72
CA CYS A 192 3.52 10.44 -12.90
C CYS A 192 3.54 11.87 -13.47
N LEU A 193 2.38 12.53 -13.54
CA LEU A 193 2.27 13.92 -13.96
C LEU A 193 3.04 14.86 -13.02
N LEU A 194 2.94 14.66 -11.71
CA LEU A 194 3.64 15.46 -10.71
C LEU A 194 5.17 15.31 -10.84
N ILE A 195 5.67 14.08 -11.06
CA ILE A 195 7.09 13.83 -11.34
C ILE A 195 7.50 14.54 -12.63
N TRP A 196 6.67 14.48 -13.68
CA TRP A 196 6.93 15.17 -14.94
C TRP A 196 6.99 16.69 -14.78
N VAL A 197 6.06 17.28 -14.04
CA VAL A 197 6.06 18.73 -13.75
C VAL A 197 7.30 19.10 -12.94
N GLN A 198 7.64 18.35 -11.89
CA GLN A 198 8.80 18.65 -11.05
C GLN A 198 10.12 18.54 -11.80
N THR A 199 10.28 17.53 -12.67
CA THR A 199 11.48 17.39 -13.50
C THR A 199 11.62 18.49 -14.55
N ARG A 200 10.53 19.16 -14.94
CA ARG A 200 10.54 20.34 -15.83
C ARG A 200 10.86 21.64 -15.08
N ILE A 201 10.39 21.79 -13.85
CA ILE A 201 10.64 22.97 -13.01
C ILE A 201 12.08 22.96 -12.50
N ASP A 202 12.55 21.82 -12.00
CA ASP A 202 13.90 21.64 -11.48
C ASP A 202 14.56 20.41 -12.12
N PRO A 203 15.19 20.59 -13.31
CA PRO A 203 15.92 19.51 -13.97
C PRO A 203 17.10 18.97 -13.13
N THR A 204 17.58 19.74 -12.16
CA THR A 204 18.65 19.30 -11.25
C THR A 204 18.13 18.40 -10.13
N ALA A 205 16.81 18.33 -9.94
CA ALA A 205 16.20 17.49 -8.92
C ALA A 205 16.28 15.99 -9.22
N ALA A 206 16.39 15.61 -10.50
CA ALA A 206 16.51 14.23 -10.94
C ALA A 206 17.39 14.09 -12.21
N PRO A 207 18.71 13.84 -12.04
CA PRO A 207 19.64 13.79 -13.17
C PRO A 207 19.32 12.65 -14.14
N VAL A 208 19.58 12.88 -15.43
CA VAL A 208 19.48 11.84 -16.47
C VAL A 208 20.73 10.97 -16.42
N TYR A 209 20.55 9.65 -16.39
CA TYR A 209 21.64 8.68 -16.46
C TYR A 209 21.55 7.89 -17.76
N ASP A 210 22.70 7.58 -18.34
CA ASP A 210 22.77 6.82 -19.59
C ASP A 210 22.38 5.36 -19.37
N VAL A 211 21.49 4.88 -20.23
CA VAL A 211 20.99 3.51 -20.20
C VAL A 211 21.29 2.87 -21.55
N PRO A 212 21.81 1.63 -21.60
CA PRO A 212 21.98 0.90 -22.85
C PRO A 212 20.63 0.74 -23.55
N PRO A 213 20.55 0.97 -24.88
CA PRO A 213 19.31 0.81 -25.62
C PRO A 213 18.88 -0.65 -25.64
N MET A 214 17.59 -0.90 -25.40
CA MET A 214 17.00 -2.25 -25.39
C MET A 214 16.03 -2.40 -26.57
N SER A 215 16.10 -3.53 -27.28
CA SER A 215 15.28 -3.76 -28.47
C SER A 215 13.80 -3.96 -28.12
N LEU A 216 12.89 -3.62 -29.04
CA LEU A 216 11.44 -3.79 -28.83
C LEU A 216 11.05 -5.25 -28.56
N ALA A 217 11.75 -6.21 -29.19
CA ALA A 217 11.54 -7.64 -28.93
C ALA A 217 11.93 -8.03 -27.51
N GLN A 218 13.04 -7.51 -26.99
CA GLN A 218 13.47 -7.74 -25.60
C GLN A 218 12.49 -7.11 -24.61
N LYS A 219 11.97 -5.92 -24.89
CA LYS A 219 10.93 -5.28 -24.08
C LYS A 219 9.66 -6.13 -24.02
N LEU A 220 9.20 -6.66 -25.14
CA LEU A 220 7.99 -7.48 -25.21
C LEU A 220 8.14 -8.78 -24.41
N VAL A 221 9.29 -9.46 -24.55
CA VAL A 221 9.59 -10.69 -23.80
C VAL A 221 9.63 -10.41 -22.29
N LEU A 222 10.21 -9.29 -21.87
CA LEU A 222 10.29 -8.90 -20.46
C LEU A 222 8.90 -8.64 -19.86
N VAL A 223 8.02 -7.95 -20.60
CA VAL A 223 6.64 -7.71 -20.18
C VAL A 223 5.87 -9.03 -20.04
N ILE A 224 5.94 -9.89 -21.05
CA ILE A 224 5.21 -11.17 -21.06
C ILE A 224 5.71 -12.11 -19.97
N ARG A 225 7.03 -12.11 -19.69
CA ARG A 225 7.63 -13.02 -18.72
C ARG A 225 7.50 -12.54 -17.28
N ASP A 226 7.65 -11.24 -17.03
CA ASP A 226 7.84 -10.72 -15.68
C ASP A 226 6.70 -9.81 -15.18
N VAL A 227 5.87 -9.26 -16.09
CA VAL A 227 4.76 -8.36 -15.72
C VAL A 227 3.40 -9.05 -15.89
N VAL A 228 3.17 -9.73 -17.02
CA VAL A 228 1.89 -10.38 -17.34
C VAL A 228 1.49 -11.46 -16.32
N PRO A 229 2.39 -12.36 -15.83
CA PRO A 229 1.98 -13.39 -14.88
C PRO A 229 1.46 -12.78 -13.57
N MET A 230 2.05 -11.67 -13.11
CA MET A 230 1.59 -10.98 -11.91
C MET A 230 0.25 -10.30 -12.13
N VAL A 231 0.14 -9.45 -13.15
CA VAL A 231 -1.08 -8.69 -13.44
C VAL A 231 -2.23 -9.63 -13.80
N GLY A 232 -1.95 -10.71 -14.52
CA GLY A 232 -2.94 -11.72 -14.88
C GLY A 232 -3.50 -12.48 -13.67
N LEU A 233 -2.64 -12.84 -12.72
CA LEU A 233 -3.08 -13.52 -11.49
C LEU A 233 -3.89 -12.57 -10.60
N MET A 234 -3.54 -11.28 -10.56
CA MET A 234 -4.38 -10.24 -9.93
C MET A 234 -5.75 -10.12 -10.59
N ALA A 235 -5.78 -9.98 -11.91
CA ALA A 235 -7.02 -9.82 -12.66
C ALA A 235 -7.93 -11.04 -12.46
N LEU A 236 -7.35 -12.25 -12.42
CA LEU A 236 -8.08 -13.48 -12.13
C LEU A 236 -8.71 -13.45 -10.73
N ILE A 237 -7.94 -13.09 -9.70
CA ILE A 237 -8.43 -13.06 -8.32
C ILE A 237 -9.52 -12.00 -8.12
N VAL A 238 -9.37 -10.82 -8.72
CA VAL A 238 -10.37 -9.73 -8.58
C VAL A 238 -11.65 -10.04 -9.36
N ALA A 239 -11.57 -10.86 -10.41
CA ALA A 239 -12.72 -11.23 -11.24
C ALA A 239 -13.51 -12.44 -10.73
N MET A 240 -12.97 -13.22 -9.78
CA MET A 240 -13.60 -14.39 -9.16
C MET A 240 -14.29 -14.03 -7.85
#